data_AF-A0A251TN85-F1
#
_entry.id   AF-A0A251TN85-F1
#
_cell.length_a   1.000
_cell.length_b   1.000
_cell.length_c   1.000
_cell.angle_alpha   90.00
_cell.angle_beta   90.00
_cell.angle_gamma   90.00
#
_symmetry.space_group_name_H-M   'P 1'
#
loop_
_entity.id
_entity.type
_entity.pdbx_description
1 polymer ?
#
loop_
_entity_poly.entity_id
_entity_poly.type
_entity_poly.pdbx_seq_one_letter_code
_entity_poly.pdbx_strand_id
1 'polypeptide(L)'
;MKYFEEEVHKGNWDEVKKYLSGFTKVDDNRYSMKIFLEIRKQKYPEALDKHDRSKAVEILIKDLKVFASFNEDLFKEITQLLTLENFRENEQLSKYGDTNRLEL
;
A
#
# COMPACT_ATOMS: atom_id res chain seq x y z
N MET A 1 11.00 4.82 18.25
CA MET A 1 10.06 4.27 17.26
C MET A 1 8.58 4.43 17.62
N LYS A 2 8.21 4.62 18.89
CA LYS A 2 6.81 4.79 19.32
C LYS A 2 5.98 5.79 18.49
N TYR A 3 6.55 6.93 18.12
CA TYR A 3 5.86 7.92 17.25
C TYR A 3 5.49 7.35 15.88
N PHE A 4 6.43 6.66 15.21
CA PHE A 4 6.18 6.05 13.91
C PHE A 4 5.09 4.97 13.99
N GLU A 5 5.16 4.11 15.01
CA GLU A 5 4.14 3.08 15.26
C GLU A 5 2.76 3.68 15.51
N GLU A 6 2.67 4.76 16.29
CA GLU A 6 1.41 5.47 16.54
C GLU A 6 0.83 6.08 15.26
N GLU A 7 1.64 6.72 14.42
CA GLU A 7 1.17 7.30 13.15
C GLU A 7 0.78 6.23 12.13
N VAL A 8 1.48 5.09 12.09
CA VAL A 8 1.09 3.92 11.29
C VAL A 8 -0.25 3.35 11.79
N HIS A 9 -0.43 3.20 13.10
CA HIS A 9 -1.67 2.67 13.67
C HIS A 9 -2.88 3.58 13.45
N LYS A 10 -2.67 4.90 13.42
CA LYS A 10 -3.71 5.88 13.07
C LYS A 10 -4.03 5.93 11.56
N GLY A 11 -3.21 5.30 10.71
CA GLY A 11 -3.32 5.42 9.26
C GLY A 11 -2.92 6.82 8.75
N ASN A 12 -2.10 7.57 9.50
CA ASN A 12 -1.63 8.92 9.16
C ASN A 12 -0.47 8.85 8.15
N TRP A 13 -0.76 8.26 7.00
CA TRP A 13 0.28 7.82 6.10
C TRP A 13 1.10 8.94 5.44
N ASP A 14 0.58 10.17 5.35
CA ASP A 14 1.37 11.30 4.85
C ASP A 14 2.44 11.72 5.86
N GLU A 15 2.14 11.65 7.16
CA GLU A 15 3.13 11.89 8.22
C GLU A 15 4.12 10.72 8.30
N VAL A 16 3.66 9.47 8.16
CA VAL A 16 4.54 8.29 8.06
C VAL A 16 5.54 8.43 6.91
N LYS A 17 5.08 8.84 5.72
CA LYS A 17 5.97 9.08 4.56
C LYS A 17 6.95 10.22 4.81
N LYS A 18 6.48 11.33 5.39
CA LYS A 18 7.31 12.51 5.71
C LYS A 18 8.36 12.20 6.79
N TYR A 19 8.01 11.38 7.77
CA TYR A 19 8.94 10.91 8.78
C TYR A 19 10.02 10.03 8.13
N LEU A 20 9.64 9.06 7.29
CA LEU A 20 10.59 8.18 6.60
C LEU A 20 11.52 8.92 5.64
N SER A 21 11.04 9.97 4.96
CA SER A 21 11.86 10.73 4.01
C SER A 21 13.05 11.45 4.66
N GLY A 22 13.03 11.65 5.98
CA GLY A 22 14.18 12.15 6.74
C GLY A 22 15.31 11.13 6.93
N PHE A 23 15.03 9.84 6.74
CA PHE A 23 15.99 8.74 6.94
C PHE A 23 16.37 8.04 5.64
N THR A 24 15.43 7.91 4.71
CA THR A 24 15.66 7.19 3.46
C THR A 24 14.66 7.56 2.37
N LYS A 25 15.09 7.39 1.12
CA LYS A 25 14.27 7.45 -0.09
C LYS A 25 13.84 6.06 -0.53
N VAL A 26 12.85 6.02 -1.40
CA VAL A 26 12.25 4.76 -1.91
C VAL A 26 13.30 3.88 -2.60
N ASP A 27 14.29 4.50 -3.26
CA ASP A 27 15.29 3.87 -4.12
C ASP A 27 16.67 3.71 -3.47
N ASP A 28 16.85 4.12 -2.21
CA ASP A 28 18.16 4.06 -1.55
C ASP A 28 18.67 2.62 -1.38
N ASN A 29 17.80 1.68 -1.04
CA ASN A 29 18.14 0.26 -0.89
C ASN A 29 16.88 -0.64 -0.85
N ARG A 30 17.10 -1.97 -0.87
CA ARG A 30 16.02 -2.97 -0.88
C ARG A 30 15.11 -2.92 0.35
N TYR A 31 15.62 -2.54 1.53
CA TYR A 31 14.82 -2.42 2.75
C TYR A 31 13.91 -1.20 2.70
N SER A 32 14.42 -0.05 2.25
CA SER A 32 13.63 1.15 2.04
C SER A 32 12.51 0.90 1.03
N MET A 33 12.84 0.27 -0.10
CA MET A 33 11.85 -0.11 -1.10
C MET A 33 10.76 -1.02 -0.51
N LYS A 34 11.13 -2.00 0.32
CA LYS A 34 10.18 -2.89 1.00
C LYS A 34 9.26 -2.13 1.96
N ILE A 35 9.79 -1.24 2.81
CA ILE A 35 9.00 -0.47 3.77
C ILE A 35 7.95 0.40 3.06
N PHE A 36 8.38 1.15 2.03
CA PHE A 36 7.45 1.99 1.27
C PHE A 36 6.41 1.16 0.50
N LEU A 37 6.77 -0.02 0.01
CA LEU A 37 5.85 -0.93 -0.65
C LEU A 37 4.78 -1.45 0.32
N GLU A 38 5.15 -1.85 1.54
CA GLU A 38 4.20 -2.33 2.56
C GLU A 38 3.22 -1.22 2.98
N ILE A 39 3.69 0.00 3.19
CA ILE A 39 2.82 1.16 3.51
C ILE A 39 1.81 1.43 2.39
N ARG A 40 2.25 1.39 1.14
CA ARG A 40 1.39 1.65 -0.02
C ARG A 40 0.40 0.50 -0.26
N LYS A 41 0.80 -0.73 0.06
CA LYS A 41 -0.06 -1.91 0.03
C LYS A 41 -1.21 -1.87 1.04
N GLN A 42 -1.11 -1.15 2.16
CA GLN A 42 -2.26 -0.96 3.06
C GLN A 42 -3.19 0.16 2.58
N LYS A 43 -2.64 1.27 2.10
CA LYS A 43 -3.44 2.41 1.61
C LYS A 43 -4.44 2.05 0.51
N TYR A 44 -3.99 1.23 -0.44
CA TYR A 44 -4.75 0.99 -1.66
C TYR A 44 -6.01 0.13 -1.40
N PRO A 45 -5.92 -1.04 -0.74
CA PRO A 45 -7.10 -1.77 -0.30
C PRO A 45 -7.96 -0.99 0.69
N GLU A 46 -7.40 -0.16 1.58
CA GLU A 46 -8.21 0.73 2.44
C GLU A 46 -9.08 1.71 1.64
N ALA A 47 -8.57 2.24 0.53
CA ALA A 47 -9.34 3.10 -0.36
C ALA A 47 -10.41 2.32 -1.13
N LEU A 48 -10.08 1.09 -1.57
CA LEU A 48 -11.04 0.19 -2.23
C LEU A 48 -12.16 -0.25 -1.28
N ASP A 49 -11.84 -0.60 -0.03
CA ASP A 49 -12.79 -1.01 1.02
C ASP A 49 -13.75 0.13 1.39
N LYS A 50 -13.28 1.38 1.37
CA LYS A 50 -14.12 2.58 1.55
C LYS A 50 -14.90 2.99 0.29
N HIS A 51 -14.80 2.22 -0.79
CA HIS A 51 -15.33 2.56 -2.11
C HIS A 51 -14.87 3.92 -2.67
N ASP A 52 -13.75 4.45 -2.18
CA ASP A 52 -13.15 5.71 -2.64
C ASP A 52 -12.23 5.45 -3.85
N ARG A 53 -12.87 5.23 -5.00
CA ARG A 53 -12.16 4.94 -6.26
C ARG A 53 -11.24 6.06 -6.71
N SER A 54 -11.59 7.32 -6.43
CA SER A 54 -10.75 8.47 -6.79
C SER A 54 -9.42 8.42 -6.05
N LYS A 55 -9.46 8.19 -4.75
CA LYS A 55 -8.26 8.01 -3.92
C LYS A 55 -7.48 6.76 -4.29
N ALA A 56 -8.17 5.65 -4.60
CA ALA A 56 -7.51 4.43 -5.05
C ALA A 56 -6.73 4.64 -6.36
N VAL A 57 -7.30 5.35 -7.34
CA VAL A 57 -6.60 5.72 -8.58
C VAL A 57 -5.43 6.65 -8.31
N GLU A 58 -5.58 7.63 -7.41
CA GLU A 58 -4.49 8.52 -7.03
C GLU A 58 -3.31 7.74 -6.43
N ILE A 59 -3.58 6.80 -5.52
CA ILE A 59 -2.57 5.92 -4.92
C ILE A 59 -1.93 5.04 -6.01
N LEU A 60 -2.73 4.46 -6.91
CA LEU A 60 -2.21 3.64 -8.00
C LEU A 60 -1.19 4.41 -8.87
N ILE A 61 -1.52 5.65 -9.25
CA ILE A 61 -0.69 6.46 -10.14
C ILE A 61 0.52 7.06 -9.42
N LYS A 62 0.33 7.61 -8.22
CA LYS A 62 1.40 8.34 -7.51
C LYS A 62 2.34 7.41 -6.76
N ASP A 63 1.79 6.35 -6.16
CA ASP A 63 2.51 5.51 -5.22
C ASP A 63 2.88 4.14 -5.81
N LEU A 64 2.03 3.55 -6.65
CA LEU A 64 2.25 2.19 -7.16
C LEU A 64 2.86 2.13 -8.57
N LYS A 65 2.67 3.17 -9.40
CA LYS A 65 3.19 3.21 -10.79
C LYS A 65 4.70 3.03 -10.90
N VAL A 66 5.46 3.49 -9.90
CA VAL A 66 6.92 3.29 -9.88
C VAL A 66 7.32 1.81 -9.84
N PHE A 67 6.43 0.93 -9.36
CA PHE A 67 6.68 -0.51 -9.34
C PHE A 67 6.40 -1.20 -10.69
N ALA A 68 5.68 -0.53 -11.61
CA ALA A 68 5.38 -1.08 -12.93
C ALA A 68 6.66 -1.37 -13.73
N SER A 69 7.73 -0.58 -13.55
CA SER A 69 9.02 -0.83 -14.19
C SER A 69 9.75 -2.06 -13.63
N PHE A 70 9.37 -2.54 -12.45
CA PHE A 70 9.95 -3.73 -11.82
C PHE A 70 9.13 -4.98 -12.12
N ASN A 71 7.81 -4.87 -12.16
CA ASN A 71 6.90 -5.96 -12.49
C ASN A 71 5.61 -5.40 -13.11
N GLU A 72 5.56 -5.41 -14.44
CA GLU A 72 4.43 -4.85 -15.19
C GLU A 72 3.16 -5.68 -15.02
N ASP A 73 3.27 -7.01 -14.95
CA ASP A 73 2.13 -7.92 -14.79
C ASP A 73 1.47 -7.73 -13.42
N LEU A 74 2.26 -7.63 -12.35
CA LEU A 74 1.76 -7.31 -11.00
C LEU A 74 1.04 -5.94 -10.98
N PHE A 75 1.58 -4.94 -11.68
CA PHE A 75 0.94 -3.64 -11.75
C PHE A 75 -0.41 -3.68 -12.50
N LYS A 76 -0.52 -4.51 -13.55
CA LYS A 76 -1.79 -4.76 -14.25
C LYS A 76 -2.80 -5.45 -13.33
N GLU A 77 -2.39 -6.48 -12.60
CA GLU A 77 -3.25 -7.17 -11.62
C GLU A 77 -3.77 -6.20 -10.55
N ILE A 78 -2.90 -5.36 -10.00
CA ILE A 78 -3.29 -4.34 -9.01
C ILE A 78 -4.28 -3.34 -9.62
N THR A 79 -4.09 -2.93 -10.87
CA THR A 79 -4.99 -2.01 -11.57
C THR A 79 -6.37 -2.61 -11.80
N GLN A 80 -6.45 -3.92 -12.10
CA GLN A 80 -7.72 -4.63 -12.27
C GLN A 80 -8.57 -4.64 -10.99
N LEU A 81 -7.96 -4.51 -9.81
CA LEU A 81 -8.70 -4.41 -8.55
C LEU A 81 -9.66 -3.19 -8.50
N LEU A 82 -9.40 -2.13 -9.29
CA LEU A 82 -10.32 -0.99 -9.40
C LEU A 82 -11.65 -1.34 -10.10
N THR A 83 -11.65 -2.38 -10.92
CA THR A 83 -12.82 -2.80 -11.70
C THR A 83 -13.72 -3.76 -10.94
N LEU A 84 -13.21 -4.37 -9.87
CA LEU A 84 -13.98 -5.28 -9.03
C LEU A 84 -14.96 -4.50 -8.15
N GLU A 85 -16.12 -5.10 -7.88
CA GLU A 85 -17.06 -4.59 -6.87
C GLU A 85 -16.48 -4.80 -5.47
N ASN A 86 -15.87 -5.98 -5.24
CA ASN A 86 -15.10 -6.27 -4.05
C ASN A 86 -13.69 -6.77 -4.42
N PHE A 87 -12.66 -6.06 -3.96
CA PHE A 87 -11.26 -6.45 -4.22
C PHE A 87 -10.86 -7.79 -3.59
N ARG A 88 -11.64 -8.32 -2.63
CA ARG A 88 -11.45 -9.65 -2.04
C ARG A 88 -11.83 -10.80 -2.98
N GLU A 89 -12.46 -10.51 -4.12
CA GLU A 89 -12.64 -11.49 -5.20
C GLU A 89 -11.31 -11.91 -5.83
N ASN A 90 -10.26 -11.10 -5.67
CA ASN A 90 -8.91 -11.48 -6.05
C ASN A 90 -8.36 -12.52 -5.07
N GLU A 91 -7.87 -13.66 -5.60
CA GLU A 91 -7.38 -14.79 -4.78
C GLU A 91 -6.29 -14.37 -3.78
N GLN A 92 -5.39 -13.46 -4.17
CA GLN A 92 -4.29 -12.98 -3.32
C GLN A 92 -4.77 -12.06 -2.18
N LEU A 93 -5.92 -11.41 -2.35
CA LEU A 93 -6.52 -10.49 -1.38
C LEU A 93 -7.78 -11.05 -0.71
N SER A 94 -8.14 -12.30 -1.01
CA SER A 94 -9.30 -12.99 -0.45
C SER A 94 -9.31 -13.02 1.08
N LYS A 95 -8.13 -13.07 1.70
CA LYS A 95 -7.92 -13.06 3.17
C LYS A 95 -7.64 -11.67 3.75
N TYR A 96 -7.74 -10.61 2.94
CA TYR A 96 -7.49 -9.25 3.41
C TYR A 96 -8.56 -8.86 4.43
N GLY A 97 -8.16 -8.57 5.66
CA GLY A 97 -9.06 -8.30 6.79
C GLY A 97 -9.28 -9.51 7.71
N ASP A 98 -8.87 -10.72 7.32
CA ASP A 98 -8.74 -11.86 8.25
C ASP A 98 -7.47 -11.67 9.08
N THR A 99 -7.54 -10.75 10.05
CA THR A 99 -6.49 -10.58 11.06
C THR A 99 -6.49 -11.76 12.03
N ASN A 100 -6.05 -12.93 11.56
CA ASN A 100 -5.07 -13.66 12.37
C ASN A 100 -3.78 -12.85 12.24
N ARG A 101 -3.60 -11.91 13.19
CA ARG A 101 -2.33 -11.24 13.43
C ARG A 101 -1.24 -12.31 13.31
N LEU A 102 -0.37 -12.19 12.31
CA LEU A 102 0.88 -12.91 12.33
C LEU A 102 1.67 -12.32 13.51
N GLU A 103 1.54 -12.97 14.66
CA GLU A 103 2.58 -12.93 15.67
C GLU A 103 3.86 -13.43 15.02
N LEU A 104 4.82 -12.52 14.86
CA LEU A 104 6.24 -12.80 14.78
C LEU A 104 6.93 -11.88 15.78
#